data_AF-A0A961KNN1-F1
#
_entry.id   AF-A0A961KNN1-F1
#
_cell.length_a   1.000
_cell.length_b   1.000
_cell.length_c   1.000
_cell.angle_alpha   90.00
_cell.angle_beta   90.00
_cell.angle_gamma   90.00
#
_symmetry.space_group_name_H-M   'P 1'
#
loop_
_entity.id
_entity.type
_entity.pdbx_description
1 polymer ?
#
loop_
_entity_poly.entity_id
_entity_poly.type
_entity_poly.pdbx_seq_one_letter_code
_entity_poly.pdbx_strand_id
1 'polypeptide(L)'
;MKFLRSPASAALGAVLAVSAGAANAAPFDIQVNFLGGLSASQQAIFTIAETFWESHITGYQEDPGLASMQINAQGVPIDGVGGVLGSAGPTTGVSTSSFLYTSTGTMSFDTADILALEIAGDLLDVIKHEMAHVMGFGTLWSSSAVGVPGKQEVYVDGTGQYTGAWALAAYQAECDAGATSVPVEIGGFGPGTDNGHWDEVDFCGHGSEFTNPELMTGFLTPGATVSTTTIASFADLGYTTTATHMPPMSPIPVPSGMVLTASGLVFLGFIRRRKSRA
;
A
#
# COMPACT_ATOMS: atom_id res chain seq x y z
N MET A 1 59.84 -37.08 21.56
CA MET A 1 58.82 -37.30 22.60
C MET A 1 58.33 -35.94 23.08
N LYS A 2 57.00 -35.74 23.09
CA LYS A 2 56.23 -34.55 23.52
C LYS A 2 56.15 -33.33 22.57
N PHE A 3 54.93 -33.15 22.08
CA PHE A 3 54.29 -32.02 21.43
C PHE A 3 54.38 -30.71 22.22
N LEU A 4 54.26 -29.56 21.55
CA LEU A 4 53.18 -28.60 21.80
C LEU A 4 53.05 -27.56 20.67
N ARG A 5 51.78 -27.29 20.34
CA ARG A 5 51.29 -26.42 19.27
C ARG A 5 51.34 -24.93 19.65
N SER A 6 51.27 -24.10 18.61
CA SER A 6 51.19 -22.63 18.47
C SER A 6 50.30 -21.87 19.48
N PRO A 7 50.37 -20.52 19.54
CA PRO A 7 49.33 -19.83 18.78
C PRO A 7 49.83 -18.63 17.95
N ALA A 8 49.18 -18.47 16.81
CA ALA A 8 49.21 -17.29 15.96
C ALA A 8 48.48 -16.13 16.65
N SER A 9 49.05 -14.93 16.57
CA SER A 9 48.40 -13.69 16.97
C SER A 9 47.25 -13.37 16.02
N ALA A 10 46.02 -13.52 16.49
CA ALA A 10 44.84 -12.98 15.84
C ALA A 10 44.71 -11.50 16.24
N ALA A 11 44.95 -10.60 15.29
CA ALA A 11 44.61 -9.18 15.45
C ALA A 11 43.08 -9.07 15.46
N LEU A 12 42.51 -8.71 16.61
CA LEU A 12 41.10 -8.45 16.77
C LEU A 12 40.78 -7.09 16.12
N GLY A 13 40.35 -7.10 14.86
CA GLY A 13 39.76 -5.94 14.23
C GLY A 13 38.41 -5.66 14.88
N ALA A 14 38.34 -4.64 15.74
CA ALA A 14 37.07 -4.12 16.22
C ALA A 14 36.33 -3.48 15.03
N VAL A 15 35.39 -4.22 14.46
CA VAL A 15 34.40 -3.64 13.55
C VAL A 15 33.49 -2.77 14.43
N LEU A 16 33.70 -1.46 14.38
CA LEU A 16 32.68 -0.52 14.84
C LEU A 16 31.48 -0.69 13.91
N ALA A 17 30.48 -1.43 14.37
CA ALA A 17 29.14 -1.33 13.82
C ALA A 17 28.65 0.08 14.16
N VAL A 18 28.79 1.01 13.21
CA VAL A 18 28.03 2.25 13.24
C VAL A 18 26.59 1.84 12.99
N SER A 19 25.85 1.56 14.06
CA SER A 19 24.40 1.63 14.00
C SER A 19 24.06 3.09 13.73
N ALA A 20 23.89 3.44 12.45
CA ALA A 20 23.09 4.60 12.10
C ALA A 20 21.74 4.35 12.77
N GLY A 21 21.49 5.04 13.88
CA GLY A 21 20.16 5.04 14.46
C GLY A 21 19.24 5.51 13.35
N ALA A 22 18.32 4.66 12.92
CA ALA A 22 17.20 5.13 12.12
C ALA A 22 16.61 6.28 12.93
N ALA A 23 16.72 7.50 12.40
CA ALA A 23 15.87 8.57 12.87
C ALA A 23 14.46 7.99 12.77
N ASN A 24 13.76 7.88 13.90
CA ASN A 24 12.37 7.48 13.88
C ASN A 24 11.67 8.61 13.13
N ALA A 25 11.49 8.44 11.82
CA ALA A 25 10.53 9.23 11.08
C ALA A 25 9.22 9.13 11.86
N ALA A 26 8.59 10.27 12.15
CA ALA A 26 7.30 10.26 12.81
C ALA A 26 6.36 9.29 12.05
N PRO A 27 5.55 8.50 12.75
CA PRO A 27 4.56 7.66 12.08
C PRO A 27 3.69 8.55 11.19
N PHE A 28 3.32 8.03 10.02
CA PHE A 28 2.39 8.70 9.14
C PHE A 28 1.04 8.88 9.86
N ASP A 29 0.50 10.10 9.83
CA ASP A 29 -0.72 10.51 10.53
C ASP A 29 -1.57 11.35 9.57
N ILE A 30 -2.84 11.01 9.45
CA ILE A 30 -3.85 11.76 8.69
C ILE A 30 -4.77 12.45 9.69
N GLN A 31 -4.97 13.75 9.50
CA GLN A 31 -5.95 14.51 10.27
C GLN A 31 -7.00 15.13 9.36
N VAL A 32 -8.25 14.76 9.59
CA VAL A 32 -9.38 15.28 8.83
C VAL A 32 -10.05 16.43 9.58
N ASN A 33 -10.22 17.55 8.87
CA ASN A 33 -10.97 18.71 9.29
C ASN A 33 -12.27 18.82 8.48
N PHE A 34 -13.42 18.70 9.15
CA PHE A 34 -14.72 18.74 8.48
C PHE A 34 -15.23 20.17 8.33
N LEU A 35 -15.44 20.60 7.08
CA LEU A 35 -15.90 21.96 6.77
C LEU A 35 -17.43 22.10 6.71
N GLY A 36 -18.17 20.99 6.80
CA GLY A 36 -19.64 20.96 6.76
C GLY A 36 -20.19 20.07 5.64
N GLY A 37 -21.52 19.93 5.60
CA GLY A 37 -22.22 19.15 4.58
C GLY A 37 -22.18 17.63 4.76
N LEU A 38 -21.42 17.13 5.74
CA LEU A 38 -21.36 15.70 6.10
C LEU A 38 -22.08 15.47 7.43
N SER A 39 -22.88 14.40 7.52
CA SER A 39 -23.53 13.98 8.75
C SER A 39 -22.51 13.43 9.77
N ALA A 40 -22.90 13.32 11.04
CA ALA A 40 -22.04 12.75 12.07
C ALA A 40 -21.69 11.27 11.81
N SER A 41 -22.62 10.50 11.21
CA SER A 41 -22.37 9.11 10.85
C SER A 41 -21.40 8.98 9.67
N GLN A 42 -21.50 9.88 8.68
CA GLN A 42 -20.57 9.95 7.55
C GLN A 42 -19.16 10.35 8.00
N GLN A 43 -19.05 11.34 8.90
CA GLN A 43 -17.78 11.75 9.49
C GLN A 43 -17.09 10.59 10.24
N ALA A 44 -17.84 9.73 10.92
CA ALA A 44 -17.27 8.57 11.61
C ALA A 44 -16.64 7.52 10.68
N ILE A 45 -17.04 7.48 9.40
CA ILE A 45 -16.46 6.56 8.41
C ILE A 45 -15.04 7.00 8.02
N PHE A 46 -14.73 8.30 8.06
CA PHE A 46 -13.37 8.79 7.78
C PHE A 46 -12.34 8.22 8.74
N THR A 47 -12.66 8.08 10.03
CA THR A 47 -11.74 7.45 11.00
C THR A 47 -11.38 6.01 10.62
N ILE A 48 -12.30 5.28 9.98
CA ILE A 48 -12.04 3.92 9.49
C ILE A 48 -11.11 3.97 8.27
N ALA A 49 -11.30 4.94 7.37
CA ALA A 49 -10.44 5.15 6.21
C ALA A 49 -9.02 5.62 6.61
N GLU A 50 -8.91 6.55 7.57
CA GLU A 50 -7.65 6.99 8.18
C GLU A 50 -6.88 5.79 8.73
N THR A 51 -7.53 5.02 9.62
CA THR A 51 -6.93 3.81 10.22
C THR A 51 -6.48 2.81 9.15
N PHE A 52 -7.26 2.66 8.08
CA PHE A 52 -6.90 1.79 6.97
C PHE A 52 -5.59 2.25 6.31
N TRP A 53 -5.50 3.51 5.91
CA TRP A 53 -4.31 4.02 5.23
C TRP A 53 -3.09 4.09 6.15
N GLU A 54 -3.24 4.52 7.40
CA GLU A 54 -2.17 4.55 8.40
C GLU A 54 -1.63 3.15 8.76
N SER A 55 -2.45 2.11 8.60
CA SER A 55 -1.97 0.72 8.77
C SER A 55 -1.12 0.22 7.59
N HIS A 56 -1.20 0.85 6.42
CA HIS A 56 -0.47 0.47 5.20
C HIS A 56 0.69 1.41 4.90
N ILE A 57 0.54 2.70 5.24
CA ILE A 57 1.53 3.75 5.10
C ILE A 57 2.10 4.03 6.48
N THR A 58 3.37 3.69 6.67
CA THR A 58 4.01 3.64 7.99
C THR A 58 4.88 4.85 8.28
N GLY A 59 5.11 5.72 7.29
CA GLY A 59 6.02 6.85 7.38
C GLY A 59 6.46 7.37 6.01
N TYR A 60 7.61 8.04 6.01
CA TYR A 60 8.22 8.70 4.84
C TYR A 60 9.65 8.21 4.64
N GLN A 61 10.08 8.09 3.38
CA GLN A 61 11.46 7.73 3.01
C GLN A 61 12.43 8.89 3.23
N GLU A 62 11.96 10.12 3.02
CA GLU A 62 12.65 11.36 3.39
C GLU A 62 11.74 12.17 4.31
N ASP A 63 12.22 12.53 5.51
CA ASP A 63 11.43 13.28 6.49
C ASP A 63 11.00 14.65 5.94
N PRO A 64 9.69 14.89 5.71
CA PRO A 64 9.20 16.16 5.20
C PRO A 64 9.01 17.21 6.31
N GLY A 65 9.28 16.88 7.58
CA GLY A 65 9.00 17.76 8.72
C GLY A 65 7.51 17.95 8.98
N LEU A 66 6.66 17.01 8.52
CA LEU A 66 5.23 17.01 8.76
C LEU A 66 4.91 16.27 10.05
N ALA A 67 4.12 16.88 10.93
CA ALA A 67 3.54 16.18 12.06
C ALA A 67 2.38 15.28 11.62
N SER A 68 1.61 15.74 10.62
CA SER A 68 0.50 15.03 10.01
C SER A 68 0.14 15.63 8.66
N MET A 69 -0.54 14.85 7.83
CA MET A 69 -1.20 15.33 6.62
C MET A 69 -2.60 15.85 6.96
N GLN A 70 -2.90 17.08 6.54
CA GLN A 70 -4.18 17.71 6.84
C GLN A 70 -5.15 17.54 5.67
N ILE A 71 -6.36 17.06 5.92
CA ILE A 71 -7.38 16.86 4.90
C ILE A 71 -8.62 17.67 5.25
N ASN A 72 -9.00 18.62 4.40
CA ASN A 72 -10.27 19.32 4.55
C ASN A 72 -11.37 18.54 3.83
N ALA A 73 -12.31 17.97 4.59
CA ALA A 73 -13.39 17.16 4.04
C ALA A 73 -14.73 17.90 4.12
N GLN A 74 -15.52 17.84 3.04
CA GLN A 74 -16.81 18.52 2.95
C GLN A 74 -17.83 17.77 2.09
N GLY A 75 -19.11 17.95 2.41
CA GLY A 75 -20.22 17.61 1.51
C GLY A 75 -20.68 18.87 0.79
N VAL A 76 -20.70 18.83 -0.54
CA VAL A 76 -21.18 19.94 -1.39
C VAL A 76 -22.02 19.40 -2.55
N PRO A 77 -22.92 20.17 -3.15
CA PRO A 77 -23.51 19.79 -4.44
C PRO A 77 -22.43 19.76 -5.52
N ILE A 78 -22.35 18.68 -6.31
CA ILE A 78 -21.38 18.55 -7.42
C ILE A 78 -22.13 18.53 -8.75
N ASP A 79 -22.83 17.43 -9.05
CA ASP A 79 -23.54 17.23 -10.33
C ASP A 79 -24.93 16.59 -10.16
N GLY A 80 -25.31 16.21 -8.93
CA GLY A 80 -26.61 15.66 -8.62
C GLY A 80 -26.51 14.17 -8.31
N VAL A 81 -27.53 13.39 -8.70
CA VAL A 81 -27.54 11.96 -8.40
C VAL A 81 -26.75 11.20 -9.47
N GLY A 82 -25.72 10.47 -9.03
CA GLY A 82 -24.80 9.73 -9.88
C GLY A 82 -23.83 10.63 -10.64
N GLY A 83 -22.84 10.03 -11.30
CA GLY A 83 -21.73 10.79 -11.89
C GLY A 83 -20.59 10.88 -10.88
N VAL A 84 -20.23 12.11 -10.47
CA VAL A 84 -19.11 12.34 -9.55
C VAL A 84 -19.54 12.13 -8.10
N LEU A 85 -19.20 10.96 -7.55
CA LEU A 85 -19.47 10.61 -6.14
C LEU A 85 -18.63 11.44 -5.16
N GLY A 86 -17.39 11.72 -5.54
CA GLY A 86 -16.40 12.44 -4.78
C GLY A 86 -15.30 12.99 -5.67
N SER A 87 -14.54 13.93 -5.13
CA SER A 87 -13.32 14.42 -5.77
C SER A 87 -12.35 14.92 -4.70
N ALA A 88 -11.08 14.57 -4.88
CA ALA A 88 -10.05 14.95 -3.94
C ALA A 88 -8.69 15.13 -4.60
N GLY A 89 -7.80 15.76 -3.84
CA GLY A 89 -6.40 15.87 -4.24
C GLY A 89 -5.57 16.73 -3.31
N PRO A 90 -4.24 16.79 -3.56
CA PRO A 90 -3.32 17.66 -2.87
C PRO A 90 -3.66 19.14 -3.13
N THR A 91 -3.52 19.98 -2.11
CA THR A 91 -3.65 21.45 -2.23
C THR A 91 -2.33 22.16 -1.94
N THR A 92 -1.55 21.65 -0.99
CA THR A 92 -0.20 22.13 -0.70
C THR A 92 0.73 20.94 -0.49
N GLY A 93 2.03 21.13 -0.79
CA GLY A 93 3.03 20.10 -0.60
C GLY A 93 4.33 20.61 0.01
N VAL A 94 5.15 19.68 0.47
CA VAL A 94 6.50 19.92 0.99
C VAL A 94 7.49 19.10 0.18
N SER A 95 8.53 19.77 -0.30
CA SER A 95 9.62 19.13 -1.04
C SER A 95 10.74 18.70 -0.11
N THR A 96 11.22 17.50 -0.33
CA THR A 96 12.48 16.98 0.21
C THR A 96 13.54 16.97 -0.90
N SER A 97 14.64 16.22 -0.79
CA SER A 97 15.59 16.09 -1.90
C SER A 97 14.96 15.40 -3.10
N SER A 98 14.34 14.24 -2.87
CA SER A 98 13.88 13.35 -3.94
C SER A 98 12.36 13.31 -4.12
N PHE A 99 11.60 13.79 -3.14
CA PHE A 99 10.14 13.65 -3.16
C PHE A 99 9.39 14.96 -2.91
N LEU A 100 8.23 15.08 -3.54
CA LEU A 100 7.18 16.04 -3.20
C LEU A 100 6.06 15.29 -2.48
N TYR A 101 5.81 15.65 -1.22
CA TYR A 101 4.74 15.08 -0.40
C TYR A 101 3.58 16.05 -0.28
N THR A 102 2.36 15.54 -0.16
CA THR A 102 1.20 16.36 0.24
C THR A 102 1.32 16.76 1.71
N SER A 103 1.09 18.04 2.01
CA SER A 103 0.92 18.51 3.39
C SER A 103 -0.52 18.84 3.74
N THR A 104 -1.28 19.37 2.78
CA THR A 104 -2.71 19.62 2.91
C THR A 104 -3.43 19.15 1.65
N GLY A 105 -4.61 18.55 1.78
CA GLY A 105 -5.52 18.26 0.67
C GLY A 105 -6.97 18.61 0.98
N THR A 106 -7.81 18.44 -0.02
CA THR A 106 -9.27 18.63 0.09
C THR A 106 -9.97 17.39 -0.46
N MET A 107 -11.07 17.01 0.19
CA MET A 107 -12.01 16.01 -0.28
C MET A 107 -13.42 16.61 -0.31
N SER A 108 -14.11 16.52 -1.45
CA SER A 108 -15.50 16.96 -1.61
C SER A 108 -16.35 15.77 -2.06
N PHE A 109 -17.52 15.60 -1.45
CA PHE A 109 -18.47 14.53 -1.77
C PHE A 109 -19.81 15.10 -2.20
N ASP A 110 -20.46 14.50 -3.21
CA ASP A 110 -21.78 14.98 -3.62
C ASP A 110 -22.82 14.67 -2.54
N THR A 111 -23.41 15.73 -1.99
CA THR A 111 -24.52 15.66 -1.04
C THR A 111 -25.75 14.90 -1.57
N ALA A 112 -25.92 14.80 -2.89
CA ALA A 112 -27.00 14.05 -3.51
C ALA A 112 -26.77 12.52 -3.47
N ASP A 113 -25.51 12.06 -3.40
CA ASP A 113 -25.16 10.64 -3.46
C ASP A 113 -24.73 10.05 -2.11
N ILE A 114 -24.13 10.87 -1.25
CA ILE A 114 -23.45 10.39 -0.04
C ILE A 114 -24.34 9.57 0.90
N LEU A 115 -25.64 9.90 1.01
CA LEU A 115 -26.58 9.12 1.83
C LEU A 115 -26.85 7.73 1.22
N ALA A 116 -26.96 7.64 -0.10
CA ALA A 116 -27.17 6.37 -0.78
C ALA A 116 -25.93 5.46 -0.64
N LEU A 117 -24.73 6.05 -0.80
CA LEU A 117 -23.46 5.36 -0.57
C LEU A 117 -23.33 4.85 0.86
N GLU A 118 -23.71 5.67 1.85
CA GLU A 118 -23.69 5.27 3.26
C GLU A 118 -24.63 4.09 3.54
N ILE A 119 -25.84 4.12 2.98
CA ILE A 119 -26.84 3.05 3.14
C ILE A 119 -26.38 1.76 2.45
N ALA A 120 -25.75 1.87 1.28
CA ALA A 120 -25.24 0.73 0.53
C ALA A 120 -23.98 0.12 1.16
N GLY A 121 -23.26 0.88 1.99
CA GLY A 121 -21.99 0.48 2.60
C GLY A 121 -20.76 0.84 1.77
N ASP A 122 -20.96 1.47 0.61
CA ASP A 122 -19.89 1.80 -0.34
C ASP A 122 -19.15 3.10 0.00
N LEU A 123 -19.73 3.95 0.86
CA LEU A 123 -19.13 5.25 1.23
C LEU A 123 -17.71 5.10 1.80
N LEU A 124 -17.44 4.02 2.53
CA LEU A 124 -16.10 3.75 3.05
C LEU A 124 -15.08 3.56 1.92
N ASP A 125 -15.45 2.89 0.83
CA ASP A 125 -14.56 2.66 -0.31
C ASP A 125 -14.32 3.97 -1.06
N VAL A 126 -15.37 4.77 -1.30
CA VAL A 126 -15.21 6.10 -1.91
C VAL A 126 -14.30 6.99 -1.06
N ILE A 127 -14.48 7.02 0.27
CA ILE A 127 -13.60 7.81 1.14
C ILE A 127 -12.14 7.33 1.08
N LYS A 128 -11.91 6.01 1.08
CA LYS A 128 -10.54 5.47 0.94
C LYS A 128 -9.92 5.88 -0.39
N HIS A 129 -10.67 5.77 -1.48
CA HIS A 129 -10.25 6.17 -2.82
C HIS A 129 -9.85 7.65 -2.88
N GLU A 130 -10.73 8.55 -2.43
CA GLU A 130 -10.45 9.98 -2.42
C GLU A 130 -9.26 10.35 -1.51
N MET A 131 -9.11 9.66 -0.38
CA MET A 131 -7.99 9.87 0.53
C MET A 131 -6.65 9.45 -0.10
N ALA A 132 -6.64 8.41 -0.95
CA ALA A 132 -5.45 8.05 -1.73
C ALA A 132 -5.04 9.15 -2.72
N HIS A 133 -6.01 9.79 -3.38
CA HIS A 133 -5.72 10.95 -4.23
C HIS A 133 -5.11 12.11 -3.45
N VAL A 134 -5.61 12.41 -2.24
CA VAL A 134 -4.99 13.42 -1.38
C VAL A 134 -3.53 13.07 -1.06
N MET A 135 -3.23 11.80 -0.78
CA MET A 135 -1.87 11.34 -0.53
C MET A 135 -0.95 11.44 -1.76
N GLY A 136 -1.50 11.71 -2.94
CA GLY A 136 -0.77 12.01 -4.17
C GLY A 136 -0.94 10.97 -5.27
N PHE A 137 -1.79 9.95 -5.07
CA PHE A 137 -2.09 8.99 -6.13
C PHE A 137 -2.71 9.69 -7.35
N GLY A 138 -2.20 9.40 -8.54
CA GLY A 138 -2.52 10.12 -9.78
C GLY A 138 -1.82 11.48 -9.86
N THR A 139 -2.17 12.42 -8.98
CA THR A 139 -1.72 13.82 -9.08
C THR A 139 -0.21 14.01 -8.91
N LEU A 140 0.43 13.28 -7.99
CA LEU A 140 1.86 13.43 -7.68
C LEU A 140 2.74 12.34 -8.30
N TRP A 141 2.21 11.56 -9.25
CA TRP A 141 3.02 10.63 -10.04
C TRP A 141 4.09 11.37 -10.87
N SER A 142 3.85 12.64 -11.21
CA SER A 142 4.84 13.54 -11.81
C SER A 142 4.89 14.85 -11.02
N SER A 143 6.02 15.10 -10.36
CA SER A 143 6.24 16.35 -9.63
C SER A 143 6.36 17.56 -10.58
N SER A 144 6.87 17.33 -11.78
CA SER A 144 6.99 18.34 -12.82
C SER A 144 5.64 18.76 -13.40
N ALA A 145 4.67 17.84 -13.48
CA ALA A 145 3.30 18.14 -13.89
C ALA A 145 2.60 19.14 -12.95
N VAL A 146 2.97 19.16 -11.66
CA VAL A 146 2.50 20.13 -10.67
C VAL A 146 3.47 21.29 -10.43
N GLY A 147 4.47 21.47 -11.30
CA GLY A 147 5.36 22.62 -11.30
C GLY A 147 6.57 22.54 -10.35
N VAL A 148 6.88 21.35 -9.82
CA VAL A 148 8.01 21.12 -8.90
C VAL A 148 8.95 20.04 -9.47
N PRO A 149 9.64 20.32 -10.59
CA PRO A 149 10.43 19.30 -11.28
C PRO A 149 11.62 18.78 -10.44
N GLY A 150 12.03 17.55 -10.73
CA GLY A 150 13.23 16.94 -10.13
C GLY A 150 12.97 16.17 -8.84
N LYS A 151 11.73 15.72 -8.62
CA LYS A 151 11.35 14.77 -7.56
C LYS A 151 11.00 13.41 -8.20
N GLN A 152 9.88 12.81 -7.80
CA GLN A 152 9.32 11.63 -8.46
C GLN A 152 8.74 11.98 -9.85
N GLU A 153 9.02 11.13 -10.84
CA GLU A 153 8.56 11.22 -12.23
C GLU A 153 8.28 9.81 -12.75
N VAL A 154 7.25 9.17 -12.20
CA VAL A 154 6.93 7.76 -12.43
C VAL A 154 5.83 7.56 -13.48
N TYR A 155 5.25 8.64 -13.98
CA TYR A 155 4.23 8.63 -15.02
C TYR A 155 4.35 9.86 -15.93
N VAL A 156 3.93 9.71 -17.17
CA VAL A 156 3.78 10.80 -18.14
C VAL A 156 2.38 10.72 -18.74
N ASP A 157 1.63 11.82 -18.66
CA ASP A 157 0.25 11.89 -19.15
C ASP A 157 0.13 11.41 -20.60
N GLY A 158 -0.92 10.63 -20.86
CA GLY A 158 -1.26 10.06 -22.15
C GLY A 158 -0.43 8.83 -22.54
N THR A 159 0.53 8.41 -21.70
CA THR A 159 1.28 7.17 -21.99
C THR A 159 0.50 5.91 -21.63
N GLY A 160 -0.35 5.98 -20.59
CA GLY A 160 -0.99 4.80 -20.01
C GLY A 160 0.00 3.86 -19.29
N GLN A 161 1.25 4.29 -19.08
CA GLN A 161 2.32 3.45 -18.55
C GLN A 161 2.89 4.04 -17.25
N TYR A 162 2.43 3.55 -16.10
CA TYR A 162 3.06 3.85 -14.82
C TYR A 162 4.33 3.01 -14.64
N THR A 163 5.43 3.65 -14.28
CA THR A 163 6.80 3.08 -14.30
C THR A 163 7.49 3.09 -12.94
N GLY A 164 6.77 3.39 -11.86
CA GLY A 164 7.29 3.31 -10.50
C GLY A 164 7.79 1.89 -10.21
N ALA A 165 9.02 1.80 -9.68
CA ALA A 165 9.73 0.53 -9.54
C ALA A 165 9.05 -0.39 -8.52
N TRP A 166 8.50 0.19 -7.45
CA TRP A 166 7.83 -0.58 -6.40
C TRP A 166 6.47 -1.10 -6.85
N ALA A 167 5.63 -0.25 -7.45
CA ALA A 167 4.34 -0.67 -7.98
C ALA A 167 4.50 -1.68 -9.12
N LEU A 168 5.46 -1.46 -10.03
CA LEU A 168 5.71 -2.39 -11.13
C LEU A 168 6.16 -3.76 -10.62
N ALA A 169 7.05 -3.81 -9.63
CA ALA A 169 7.47 -5.08 -9.04
C ALA A 169 6.31 -5.79 -8.33
N ALA A 170 5.44 -5.05 -7.65
CA ALA A 170 4.22 -5.60 -7.06
C ALA A 170 3.30 -6.16 -8.15
N TYR A 171 2.98 -5.37 -9.18
CA TYR A 171 2.12 -5.74 -10.31
C TYR A 171 2.62 -6.97 -11.06
N GLN A 172 3.95 -7.10 -11.22
CA GLN A 172 4.58 -8.28 -11.80
C GLN A 172 4.35 -9.54 -10.94
N ALA A 173 4.35 -9.39 -9.62
CA ALA A 173 4.14 -10.50 -8.71
C ALA A 173 2.66 -10.89 -8.59
N GLU A 174 1.74 -9.92 -8.62
CA GLU A 174 0.30 -10.19 -8.43
C GLU A 174 -0.47 -10.47 -9.73
N CYS A 175 -0.08 -9.87 -10.86
CA CYS A 175 -0.92 -9.83 -12.07
C CYS A 175 -0.19 -10.30 -13.34
N ASP A 176 0.95 -9.71 -13.69
CA ASP A 176 1.67 -10.08 -14.92
C ASP A 176 3.19 -9.98 -14.76
N ALA A 177 3.85 -11.13 -14.56
CA ALA A 177 5.30 -11.23 -14.41
C ALA A 177 6.12 -10.68 -15.60
N GLY A 178 5.51 -10.51 -16.77
CA GLY A 178 6.13 -9.93 -17.96
C GLY A 178 5.91 -8.42 -18.13
N ALA A 179 5.12 -7.78 -17.27
CA ALA A 179 4.76 -6.37 -17.40
C ALA A 179 5.99 -5.46 -17.35
N THR A 180 6.00 -4.41 -18.17
CA THR A 180 7.04 -3.37 -18.15
C THR A 180 6.58 -2.08 -17.47
N SER A 181 5.30 -2.03 -17.10
CA SER A 181 4.58 -0.88 -16.55
C SER A 181 3.23 -1.34 -15.99
N VAL A 182 2.64 -0.54 -15.11
CA VAL A 182 1.26 -0.73 -14.63
C VAL A 182 0.31 0.05 -15.56
N PRO A 183 -0.77 -0.57 -16.08
CA PRO A 183 -1.75 0.12 -16.92
C PRO A 183 -2.44 1.27 -16.20
N VAL A 184 -2.46 2.44 -16.84
CA VAL A 184 -3.16 3.64 -16.36
C VAL A 184 -4.26 3.99 -17.35
N GLU A 185 -5.41 4.39 -16.79
CA GLU A 185 -6.61 4.74 -17.53
C GLU A 185 -6.37 5.85 -18.57
N ILE A 186 -6.67 5.55 -19.83
CA ILE A 186 -6.56 6.47 -20.98
C ILE A 186 -7.72 6.30 -21.99
N GLY A 187 -8.80 5.64 -21.58
CA GLY A 187 -9.98 5.29 -22.37
C GLY A 187 -10.85 6.47 -22.79
N GLY A 188 -10.59 7.67 -22.27
CA GLY A 188 -11.29 8.89 -22.68
C GLY A 188 -12.54 9.15 -21.85
N PHE A 189 -12.57 8.72 -20.59
CA PHE A 189 -13.65 8.99 -19.64
C PHE A 189 -13.64 10.44 -19.15
N GLY A 190 -12.55 11.17 -19.43
CA GLY A 190 -12.40 12.58 -19.14
C GLY A 190 -11.36 12.85 -18.04
N PRO A 191 -11.07 14.13 -17.76
CA PRO A 191 -9.96 14.53 -16.89
C PRO A 191 -10.14 14.13 -15.42
N GLY A 192 -11.36 13.74 -15.01
CA GLY A 192 -11.62 13.20 -13.68
C GLY A 192 -11.22 11.72 -13.53
N THR A 193 -10.89 11.04 -14.62
CA THR A 193 -10.62 9.60 -14.64
C THR A 193 -9.31 9.29 -15.37
N ASP A 194 -9.15 9.78 -16.59
CA ASP A 194 -7.95 9.54 -17.39
C ASP A 194 -6.69 10.07 -16.69
N ASN A 195 -5.59 9.33 -16.76
CA ASN A 195 -4.27 9.67 -16.20
C ASN A 195 -4.18 9.73 -14.67
N GLY A 196 -5.30 9.51 -13.96
CA GLY A 196 -5.36 9.55 -12.49
C GLY A 196 -5.58 8.20 -11.82
N HIS A 197 -5.92 7.17 -12.61
CA HIS A 197 -6.42 5.90 -12.12
C HIS A 197 -5.72 4.72 -12.78
N TRP A 198 -5.74 3.56 -12.11
CA TRP A 198 -5.48 2.32 -12.81
C TRP A 198 -6.52 2.06 -13.89
N ASP A 199 -6.08 1.46 -14.98
CA ASP A 199 -6.95 1.17 -16.12
C ASP A 199 -8.05 0.17 -15.72
N GLU A 200 -9.32 0.52 -15.95
CA GLU A 200 -10.44 -0.29 -15.52
C GLU A 200 -10.44 -1.69 -16.19
N VAL A 201 -10.01 -1.77 -17.46
CA VAL A 201 -10.07 -2.99 -18.27
C VAL A 201 -8.79 -3.82 -18.13
N ASP A 202 -7.64 -3.17 -18.23
CA ASP A 202 -6.34 -3.81 -18.37
C ASP A 202 -5.66 -4.08 -17.02
N PHE A 203 -5.99 -3.34 -15.94
CA PHE A 203 -5.42 -3.60 -14.63
C PHE A 203 -5.78 -5.01 -14.17
N CYS A 204 -4.77 -5.88 -14.04
CA CYS A 204 -4.91 -7.29 -13.65
C CYS A 204 -5.84 -8.13 -14.54
N GLY A 205 -6.09 -7.69 -15.78
CA GLY A 205 -6.83 -8.46 -16.79
C GLY A 205 -8.31 -8.65 -16.48
N HIS A 206 -8.95 -7.68 -15.80
CA HIS A 206 -10.38 -7.74 -15.46
C HIS A 206 -11.31 -7.64 -16.69
N GLY A 207 -10.84 -7.10 -17.81
CA GLY A 207 -11.37 -7.36 -19.16
C GLY A 207 -12.73 -6.75 -19.50
N SER A 208 -13.34 -6.00 -18.57
CA SER A 208 -14.55 -5.21 -18.82
C SER A 208 -14.59 -3.94 -17.97
N GLU A 209 -15.08 -2.86 -18.57
CA GLU A 209 -15.35 -1.60 -17.87
C GLU A 209 -16.36 -1.81 -16.71
N PHE A 210 -16.20 -1.06 -15.62
CA PHE A 210 -17.07 -1.03 -14.43
C PHE A 210 -17.18 -2.34 -13.65
N THR A 211 -16.15 -3.18 -13.73
CA THR A 211 -16.15 -4.50 -13.05
C THR A 211 -14.88 -4.76 -12.27
N ASN A 212 -13.90 -3.85 -12.34
CA ASN A 212 -12.64 -4.03 -11.65
C ASN A 212 -12.83 -3.72 -10.15
N PRO A 213 -12.57 -4.67 -9.25
CA PRO A 213 -12.69 -4.43 -7.82
C PRO A 213 -11.48 -3.67 -7.26
N GLU A 214 -10.47 -3.31 -8.04
CA GLU A 214 -9.37 -2.48 -7.55
C GLU A 214 -9.88 -1.09 -7.16
N LEU A 215 -9.61 -0.69 -5.92
CA LEU A 215 -10.09 0.56 -5.34
C LEU A 215 -9.71 1.78 -6.18
N MET A 216 -8.51 1.79 -6.77
CA MET A 216 -7.98 2.95 -7.49
C MET A 216 -8.20 2.93 -9.00
N THR A 217 -9.17 2.15 -9.50
CA THR A 217 -9.74 2.41 -10.83
C THR A 217 -10.77 3.52 -10.75
N GLY A 218 -11.15 4.08 -11.90
CA GLY A 218 -12.00 5.28 -11.97
C GLY A 218 -13.47 5.07 -11.63
N PHE A 219 -13.89 3.82 -11.39
CA PHE A 219 -15.30 3.48 -11.19
C PHE A 219 -15.49 2.62 -9.95
N LEU A 220 -16.43 3.02 -9.10
CA LEU A 220 -16.78 2.28 -7.91
C LEU A 220 -17.39 0.91 -8.29
N THR A 221 -16.68 -0.16 -7.93
CA THR A 221 -17.20 -1.52 -7.93
C THR A 221 -17.52 -1.94 -6.49
N PRO A 222 -18.76 -2.38 -6.19
CA PRO A 222 -19.13 -2.81 -4.84
C PRO A 222 -18.20 -3.91 -4.29
N GLY A 223 -17.74 -3.74 -3.05
CA GLY A 223 -16.76 -4.64 -2.44
C GLY A 223 -15.34 -4.43 -2.97
N ALA A 224 -14.98 -3.16 -3.24
CA ALA A 224 -13.67 -2.78 -3.72
C ALA A 224 -12.55 -3.26 -2.77
N THR A 225 -11.40 -3.56 -3.35
CA THR A 225 -10.21 -4.12 -2.70
C THR A 225 -9.00 -3.27 -3.06
N VAL A 226 -8.02 -3.22 -2.17
CA VAL A 226 -6.77 -2.50 -2.42
C VAL A 226 -5.68 -3.51 -2.75
N SER A 227 -5.16 -3.47 -3.97
CA SER A 227 -4.05 -4.33 -4.40
C SER A 227 -2.73 -4.00 -3.71
N THR A 228 -1.79 -4.95 -3.79
CA THR A 228 -0.41 -4.69 -3.35
C THR A 228 0.24 -3.66 -4.25
N THR A 229 -0.12 -3.61 -5.54
CA THR A 229 0.34 -2.57 -6.48
C THR A 229 -0.06 -1.17 -6.03
N THR A 230 -1.32 -0.95 -5.64
CA THR A 230 -1.76 0.35 -5.09
C THR A 230 -0.96 0.74 -3.85
N ILE A 231 -0.79 -0.16 -2.88
CA ILE A 231 0.00 0.11 -1.67
C ILE A 231 1.47 0.39 -2.02
N ALA A 232 2.05 -0.36 -2.96
CA ALA A 232 3.43 -0.20 -3.39
C ALA A 232 3.67 1.09 -4.17
N SER A 233 2.68 1.61 -4.91
CA SER A 233 2.80 2.88 -5.62
C SER A 233 3.06 4.07 -4.70
N PHE A 234 2.62 4.01 -3.43
CA PHE A 234 2.97 5.06 -2.47
C PHE A 234 4.46 5.04 -2.13
N ALA A 235 5.14 3.89 -2.21
CA ALA A 235 6.60 3.85 -2.06
C ALA A 235 7.33 4.55 -3.21
N ASP A 236 6.77 4.53 -4.42
CA ASP A 236 7.30 5.30 -5.54
C ASP A 236 7.09 6.82 -5.37
N LEU A 237 6.16 7.22 -4.49
CA LEU A 237 5.92 8.62 -4.10
C LEU A 237 6.68 9.05 -2.83
N GLY A 238 7.54 8.18 -2.31
CA GLY A 238 8.39 8.46 -1.16
C GLY A 238 7.81 8.06 0.19
N TYR A 239 6.66 7.39 0.25
CA TYR A 239 6.15 6.85 1.51
C TYR A 239 6.85 5.53 1.88
N THR A 240 6.89 5.17 3.16
CA THR A 240 7.27 3.81 3.58
C THR A 240 6.02 2.97 3.75
N THR A 241 5.94 1.81 3.10
CA THR A 241 4.71 1.02 3.05
C THR A 241 4.92 -0.41 3.54
N THR A 242 3.86 -1.04 4.03
CA THR A 242 3.91 -2.43 4.49
C THR A 242 4.24 -3.42 3.39
N ALA A 243 3.91 -3.10 2.12
CA ALA A 243 4.19 -3.93 0.96
C ALA A 243 5.68 -3.98 0.57
N THR A 244 6.46 -2.95 0.90
CA THR A 244 7.80 -2.73 0.31
C THR A 244 8.90 -2.54 1.35
N HIS A 245 8.56 -2.04 2.54
CA HIS A 245 9.51 -1.64 3.58
C HIS A 245 9.31 -2.37 4.92
N MET A 246 8.50 -3.43 4.96
CA MET A 246 8.50 -4.33 6.12
C MET A 246 9.82 -5.09 6.19
N PRO A 247 10.47 -5.18 7.37
CA PRO A 247 11.58 -6.11 7.53
C PRO A 247 11.07 -7.53 7.25
N PRO A 248 11.86 -8.39 6.56
CA PRO A 248 11.46 -9.78 6.37
C PRO A 248 11.15 -10.37 7.74
N MET A 249 9.98 -11.02 7.88
CA MET A 249 9.65 -11.73 9.10
C MET A 249 10.84 -12.65 9.42
N SER A 250 11.57 -12.32 10.48
CA SER A 250 12.60 -13.21 10.98
C SER A 250 11.87 -14.50 11.36
N PRO A 251 12.27 -15.67 10.85
CA PRO A 251 11.60 -16.90 11.21
C PRO A 251 11.58 -16.99 12.74
N ILE A 252 10.38 -17.05 13.31
CA ILE A 252 10.20 -17.24 14.75
C ILE A 252 11.01 -18.49 15.09
N PRO A 253 12.02 -18.41 15.99
CA PRO A 253 12.74 -19.59 16.42
C PRO A 253 11.72 -20.51 17.08
N VAL A 254 11.30 -21.57 16.39
CA VAL A 254 10.59 -22.65 17.06
C VAL A 254 11.54 -23.13 18.16
N PRO A 255 11.11 -23.13 19.43
CA PRO A 255 11.94 -23.66 20.50
C PRO A 255 12.43 -25.04 20.06
N SER A 256 13.73 -25.30 20.16
CA SER A 256 14.38 -26.54 19.69
C SER A 256 13.89 -27.82 20.41
N GLY A 257 12.74 -27.78 21.08
CA GLY A 257 12.14 -28.85 21.86
C GLY A 257 10.97 -29.60 21.22
N MET A 258 10.52 -29.26 20.00
CA MET A 258 9.47 -30.04 19.31
C MET A 258 9.97 -30.71 18.04
N VAL A 259 11.08 -31.45 18.14
CA VAL A 259 11.28 -32.62 17.27
C VAL A 259 10.37 -33.73 17.83
N LEU A 260 9.14 -33.79 17.35
CA LEU A 260 8.29 -34.97 17.51
C LEU A 260 8.92 -36.07 16.65
N THR A 261 9.87 -36.81 17.21
CA THR A 261 10.43 -38.00 16.58
C THR A 261 9.31 -39.02 16.43
N ALA A 262 8.70 -39.10 15.25
CA ALA A 262 7.95 -40.27 14.82
C ALA A 262 8.94 -41.41 14.61
N SER A 263 9.27 -42.13 15.69
CA SER A 263 10.04 -43.37 15.64
C SER A 263 9.38 -44.36 16.58
N GLY A 264 8.32 -45.00 16.08
CA GLY A 264 7.60 -46.04 16.78
C GLY A 264 6.95 -47.00 15.80
N LEU A 265 7.68 -48.05 15.42
CA LEU A 265 7.28 -49.47 15.50
C LEU A 265 8.16 -50.33 14.57
N VAL A 266 9.25 -50.83 15.15
CA VAL A 266 10.03 -51.96 14.65
C VAL A 266 9.40 -53.26 15.20
N PHE A 267 9.00 -54.13 14.27
CA PHE A 267 8.97 -55.59 14.35
C PHE A 267 8.43 -56.30 15.61
N LEU A 268 7.19 -56.80 15.54
CA LEU A 268 6.73 -57.91 16.37
C LEU A 268 7.30 -59.24 15.84
N GLY A 269 8.28 -59.75 16.59
CA GLY A 269 8.91 -61.05 16.39
C GLY A 269 8.01 -62.23 16.78
N PHE A 270 8.21 -63.31 16.02
CA PHE A 270 7.75 -64.68 16.19
C PHE A 270 7.60 -65.15 17.65
N ILE A 271 6.36 -65.45 18.07
CA ILE A 271 6.11 -66.38 19.17
C ILE A 271 5.83 -67.78 18.60
N ARG A 272 6.83 -68.61 18.80
CA ARG A 272 6.95 -70.04 18.56
C ARG A 272 5.89 -70.81 19.37
N ARG A 273 4.84 -71.36 18.73
CA ARG A 273 3.97 -72.36 19.37
C ARG A 273 4.57 -73.76 19.23
N ARG A 274 4.88 -74.34 20.39
CA ARG A 274 5.35 -75.71 20.61
C ARG A 274 4.35 -76.73 20.05
N LYS A 275 4.88 -77.75 19.38
CA LYS A 275 4.23 -79.04 19.13
C LYS A 275 3.94 -79.77 20.45
N SER A 276 2.77 -80.37 20.57
CA SER A 276 2.55 -81.59 21.34
C SER A 276 1.65 -82.51 20.51
N ARG A 277 2.09 -83.75 20.34
CA ARG A 277 1.41 -84.86 19.67
C ARG A 277 0.42 -85.52 20.64
N ALA A 278 -0.76 -85.90 20.17
CA ALA A 278 -1.36 -87.23 20.22
C ALA A 278 -2.64 -87.18 19.38
#